data_AF-A0A5B2WJB2-F1
#
_entry.id   AF-A0A5B2WJB2-F1
#
_cell.length_a   1.000
_cell.length_b   1.000
_cell.length_c   1.000
_cell.angle_alpha   90.00
_cell.angle_beta   90.00
_cell.angle_gamma   90.00
#
_symmetry.space_group_name_H-M   'P 1'
#
loop_
_entity.id
_entity.type
_entity.pdbx_description
1 polymer ?
#
loop_
_entity_poly.entity_id
_entity_poly.type
_entity_poly.pdbx_seq_one_letter_code
_entity_poly.pdbx_strand_id
1 'polypeptide(L)'
;MLNRAGRVAAVAIAAATVSLSTLSLADSSAVAAGETHPFPTHVTYKTGVLPSASASTRDAAVRKQYDSWKSHYLRSACGGYLVYATGDAPNKGTVSEAQGYGMNIVPLMAGYDQNAKAEFDGLWKVVQTHTDGHGMMQWKIDGSSCKYADSGTPDGATDGDLDIGYGLILADKQWGGYTSAAKSWLAKFYAADVAPDGHLKCEDDGPGNDTRPSDFMLDHLRAFAAYDTAHDWNKVVTRTQAVIGEFTSKYSPTANLLSDFVVGADSTSPKPASANYQENQPDNIVGYNSVRVPWHIGTDALVYGNAQSIQVARNQSASYKSHAGGDPAKIYPHTKLDGTPTNTGDQSECANDPVGVAAMAAGDQAWTDALWNFLGTNPYGDTYFGETIKLLVYIVMAGDYWAPASA
;
A
#
# COMPACT_ATOMS: atom_id res chain seq x y z
N MET A 1 -48.27 -66.51 -17.66
CA MET A 1 -48.71 -65.64 -18.75
C MET A 1 -47.55 -64.70 -19.07
N LEU A 2 -46.82 -65.06 -20.12
CA LEU A 2 -45.68 -64.34 -20.66
C LEU A 2 -46.12 -63.52 -21.90
N ASN A 3 -45.32 -62.50 -22.18
CA ASN A 3 -44.88 -62.04 -23.50
C ASN A 3 -45.73 -61.06 -24.34
N ARG A 4 -45.10 -59.89 -24.51
CA ARG A 4 -44.61 -59.28 -25.77
C ARG A 4 -45.56 -58.50 -26.70
N ALA A 5 -44.97 -57.37 -27.11
CA ALA A 5 -44.95 -56.77 -28.46
C ALA A 5 -46.02 -55.71 -28.80
N GLY A 6 -45.54 -54.47 -28.95
CA GLY A 6 -46.09 -53.45 -29.86
C GLY A 6 -44.89 -52.74 -30.50
N ARG A 7 -44.54 -53.08 -31.74
CA ARG A 7 -44.91 -52.41 -33.00
C ARG A 7 -44.37 -50.99 -33.13
N VAL A 8 -43.37 -50.89 -34.02
CA VAL A 8 -42.78 -49.68 -34.60
C VAL A 8 -43.81 -48.99 -35.51
N ALA A 9 -43.94 -47.67 -35.36
CA ALA A 9 -44.51 -46.80 -36.37
C ALA A 9 -43.59 -45.58 -36.50
N ALA A 10 -43.02 -45.40 -37.70
CA ALA A 10 -42.20 -44.27 -38.05
C ALA A 10 -43.08 -43.04 -38.29
N VAL A 11 -42.73 -41.91 -37.68
CA VAL A 11 -43.26 -40.59 -38.02
C VAL A 11 -42.07 -39.67 -38.27
N ALA A 12 -41.97 -39.16 -39.50
CA ALA A 12 -41.00 -38.18 -39.91
C ALA A 12 -41.29 -36.84 -39.22
N ILE A 13 -40.28 -36.27 -38.54
CA ILE A 13 -40.35 -34.92 -37.99
C ILE A 13 -39.48 -34.01 -38.86
N ALA A 14 -40.13 -33.03 -39.49
CA ALA A 14 -39.49 -31.96 -40.24
C ALA A 14 -38.62 -31.11 -39.30
N ALA A 15 -37.37 -30.88 -39.71
CA ALA A 15 -36.45 -29.99 -39.02
C ALA A 15 -36.88 -28.53 -39.23
N ALA A 16 -37.35 -27.87 -38.17
CA ALA A 16 -37.44 -26.42 -38.10
C ALA A 16 -36.15 -25.91 -37.43
N THR A 17 -35.27 -25.31 -38.22
CA THR A 17 -34.09 -24.58 -37.73
C THR A 17 -34.57 -23.30 -37.03
N VAL A 18 -34.53 -23.30 -35.69
CA VAL A 18 -34.65 -22.07 -34.90
C VAL A 18 -33.26 -21.46 -34.80
N SER A 19 -33.02 -20.37 -35.53
CA SER A 19 -31.85 -19.53 -35.32
C SER A 19 -31.96 -18.85 -33.95
N LEU A 20 -31.20 -19.32 -32.97
CA LEU A 20 -30.99 -18.59 -31.72
C LEU A 20 -30.06 -17.41 -32.03
N SER A 21 -30.65 -16.22 -32.13
CA SER A 21 -29.91 -14.96 -32.04
C SER A 21 -29.38 -14.84 -30.61
N THR A 22 -28.10 -15.12 -30.40
CA THR A 22 -27.43 -14.78 -29.14
C THR A 22 -27.37 -13.27 -29.02
N LEU A 23 -28.25 -12.67 -28.20
CA LEU A 23 -28.03 -11.31 -27.72
C LEU A 23 -26.79 -11.34 -26.84
N SER A 24 -25.69 -10.81 -27.36
CA SER A 24 -24.54 -10.41 -26.57
C SER A 24 -24.99 -9.30 -25.64
N LEU A 25 -25.30 -9.63 -24.39
CA LEU A 25 -25.36 -8.64 -23.33
C LEU A 25 -23.92 -8.18 -23.11
N ALA A 26 -23.53 -7.09 -23.78
CA ALA A 26 -22.41 -6.31 -23.32
C ALA A 26 -22.82 -5.78 -21.94
N ASP A 27 -22.13 -6.24 -20.89
CA ASP A 27 -22.13 -5.56 -19.61
C ASP A 27 -21.54 -4.17 -19.84
N SER A 28 -22.41 -3.23 -20.22
CA SER A 28 -22.13 -1.82 -20.11
C SER A 28 -22.15 -1.50 -18.62
N SER A 29 -20.98 -1.56 -18.00
CA SER A 29 -20.73 -0.98 -16.68
C SER A 29 -21.30 0.43 -16.70
N ALA A 30 -22.36 0.67 -15.94
CA ALA A 30 -22.86 2.01 -15.72
C ALA A 30 -21.73 2.78 -15.03
N VAL A 31 -21.05 3.65 -15.77
CA VAL A 31 -20.07 4.59 -15.23
C VAL A 31 -20.83 5.39 -14.17
N ALA A 32 -20.45 5.22 -12.91
CA ALA A 32 -20.97 6.05 -11.84
C ALA A 32 -20.71 7.51 -12.22
N ALA A 33 -21.74 8.34 -12.07
CA ALA A 33 -21.73 9.70 -12.57
C ALA A 33 -20.89 10.60 -11.66
N GLY A 34 -19.56 10.49 -11.70
CA GLY A 34 -18.67 11.40 -10.97
C GLY A 34 -17.21 11.01 -10.82
N GLU A 35 -16.82 9.76 -11.07
CA GLU A 35 -15.43 9.30 -10.93
C GLU A 35 -14.54 9.72 -12.10
N THR A 36 -13.45 10.43 -11.81
CA THR A 36 -12.47 10.85 -12.83
C THR A 36 -11.47 9.76 -13.20
N HIS A 37 -11.10 8.89 -12.25
CA HIS A 37 -10.21 7.74 -12.47
C HIS A 37 -10.85 6.45 -11.96
N PRO A 38 -11.90 5.91 -12.61
CA PRO A 38 -12.57 4.70 -12.14
C PRO A 38 -11.66 3.47 -12.28
N PHE A 39 -11.66 2.60 -11.27
CA PHE A 39 -11.03 1.29 -11.32
C PHE A 39 -11.71 0.38 -12.37
N PRO A 40 -10.95 -0.43 -13.14
CA PRO A 40 -9.49 -0.49 -13.20
C PRO A 40 -8.90 0.62 -14.08
N THR A 41 -7.70 1.10 -13.74
CA THR A 41 -7.09 2.26 -14.43
C THR A 41 -6.06 1.89 -15.48
N HIS A 42 -5.49 0.67 -15.42
CA HIS A 42 -4.56 0.12 -16.42
C HIS A 42 -3.42 1.09 -16.79
N VAL A 43 -2.79 1.66 -15.76
CA VAL A 43 -1.66 2.60 -15.86
C VAL A 43 -0.49 1.95 -16.58
N THR A 44 0.08 2.68 -17.54
CA THR A 44 1.38 2.36 -18.13
C THR A 44 2.49 2.98 -17.28
N TYR A 45 3.17 2.15 -16.51
CA TYR A 45 4.34 2.58 -15.73
C TYR A 45 5.52 2.97 -16.64
N LYS A 46 6.41 3.82 -16.11
CA LYS A 46 7.56 4.35 -16.85
C LYS A 46 8.70 3.35 -17.04
N THR A 47 8.74 2.29 -16.21
CA THR A 47 9.76 1.26 -16.22
C THR A 47 9.17 -0.06 -15.72
N GLY A 48 9.97 -1.13 -15.82
CA GLY A 48 9.64 -2.41 -15.23
C GLY A 48 8.71 -3.26 -16.09
N VAL A 49 8.10 -4.25 -15.44
CA VAL A 49 7.17 -5.20 -16.04
C VAL A 49 5.91 -5.33 -15.19
N LEU A 50 4.79 -5.71 -15.80
CA LEU A 50 3.59 -6.19 -15.09
C LEU A 50 3.64 -7.72 -14.98
N PRO A 51 2.92 -8.35 -14.03
CA PRO A 51 2.71 -9.80 -14.04
C PRO A 51 2.13 -10.26 -15.38
N SER A 52 2.62 -11.40 -15.89
CA SER A 52 2.26 -11.97 -17.19
C SER A 52 0.77 -12.37 -17.29
N ALA A 53 0.07 -12.47 -16.15
CA ALA A 53 -1.37 -12.68 -16.11
C ALA A 53 -2.10 -11.62 -16.95
N SER A 54 -3.23 -11.98 -17.57
CA SER A 54 -4.01 -11.01 -18.37
C SER A 54 -4.49 -9.84 -17.50
N ALA A 55 -4.72 -8.66 -18.08
CA ALA A 55 -5.29 -7.51 -17.37
C ALA A 55 -6.56 -7.91 -16.59
N SER A 56 -7.52 -8.59 -17.25
CA SER A 56 -8.73 -9.07 -16.59
C SER A 56 -8.50 -10.01 -15.39
N THR A 57 -7.43 -10.81 -15.42
CA THR A 57 -7.04 -11.67 -14.30
C THR A 57 -6.47 -10.86 -13.15
N ARG A 58 -5.68 -9.82 -13.45
CA ARG A 58 -5.14 -8.91 -12.44
C ARG A 58 -6.25 -8.07 -11.79
N ASP A 59 -7.13 -7.49 -12.59
CA ASP A 59 -8.29 -6.71 -12.08
C ASP A 59 -9.21 -7.58 -11.20
N ALA A 60 -9.41 -8.85 -11.57
CA ALA A 60 -10.21 -9.79 -10.78
C ALA A 60 -9.54 -10.14 -9.44
N ALA A 61 -8.20 -10.26 -9.41
CA ALA A 61 -7.47 -10.49 -8.17
C ALA A 61 -7.58 -9.30 -7.21
N VAL A 62 -7.42 -8.07 -7.73
CA VAL A 62 -7.59 -6.84 -6.94
C VAL A 62 -9.00 -6.74 -6.37
N ARG A 63 -10.04 -6.92 -7.20
CA ARG A 63 -11.45 -6.88 -6.72
C ARG A 63 -11.73 -7.90 -5.64
N LYS A 64 -11.27 -9.15 -5.84
CA LYS A 64 -11.42 -10.21 -4.83
C LYS A 64 -10.76 -9.83 -3.51
N GLN A 65 -9.53 -9.30 -3.56
CA GLN A 65 -8.82 -8.89 -2.35
C GLN A 65 -9.50 -7.68 -1.68
N TYR A 66 -9.94 -6.70 -2.47
CA TYR A 66 -10.65 -5.53 -1.96
C TYR A 66 -11.96 -5.91 -1.26
N ASP A 67 -12.79 -6.76 -1.87
CA ASP A 67 -14.06 -7.20 -1.26
C ASP A 67 -13.81 -7.94 0.07
N SER A 68 -12.77 -8.78 0.10
CA SER A 68 -12.32 -9.45 1.32
C SER A 68 -11.89 -8.44 2.38
N TRP A 69 -10.93 -7.57 2.06
CA TRP A 69 -10.40 -6.55 2.96
C TRP A 69 -11.51 -5.64 3.51
N LYS A 70 -12.36 -5.11 2.64
CA LYS A 70 -13.45 -4.20 2.99
C LYS A 70 -14.40 -4.84 3.99
N SER A 71 -14.80 -6.09 3.76
CA SER A 71 -15.74 -6.79 4.65
C SER A 71 -15.17 -7.10 6.04
N HIS A 72 -13.84 -7.21 6.17
CA HIS A 72 -13.18 -7.55 7.44
C HIS A 72 -12.73 -6.30 8.22
N TYR A 73 -12.23 -5.28 7.53
CA TYR A 73 -11.51 -4.18 8.16
C TYR A 73 -12.22 -2.84 8.06
N LEU A 74 -12.85 -2.50 6.93
CA LEU A 74 -13.54 -1.21 6.79
C LEU A 74 -14.90 -1.27 7.49
N ARG A 75 -15.10 -0.40 8.49
CA ARG A 75 -16.34 -0.40 9.28
C ARG A 75 -16.77 0.99 9.70
N SER A 76 -18.07 1.17 9.90
CA SER A 76 -18.58 2.37 10.54
C SER A 76 -18.34 2.33 12.06
N ALA A 77 -17.72 3.39 12.57
CA ALA A 77 -17.49 3.66 13.98
C ALA A 77 -17.18 5.16 14.15
N CYS A 78 -17.28 5.67 15.39
CA CYS A 78 -16.85 7.03 15.73
C CYS A 78 -17.46 8.15 14.86
N GLY A 79 -18.70 7.94 14.40
CA GLY A 79 -19.43 8.92 13.58
C GLY A 79 -18.97 9.01 12.12
N GLY A 80 -18.11 8.10 11.68
CA GLY A 80 -17.61 7.97 10.31
C GLY A 80 -17.27 6.52 9.98
N TYR A 81 -16.16 6.30 9.28
CA TYR A 81 -15.58 4.99 8.98
C TYR A 81 -14.14 4.91 9.49
N LEU A 82 -13.73 3.73 9.91
CA LEU A 82 -12.34 3.43 10.24
C LEU A 82 -11.92 2.09 9.66
N VAL A 83 -10.60 1.89 9.55
CA VAL A 83 -10.00 0.59 9.24
C VAL A 83 -9.65 -0.11 10.54
N TYR A 84 -10.20 -1.31 10.75
CA TYR A 84 -9.93 -2.08 11.95
C TYR A 84 -8.48 -2.62 11.95
N ALA A 85 -7.63 -2.00 12.76
CA ALA A 85 -6.26 -2.45 13.02
C ALA A 85 -6.26 -3.63 14.01
N THR A 86 -6.41 -4.84 13.48
CA THR A 86 -6.56 -6.08 14.26
C THR A 86 -5.30 -6.39 15.06
N GLY A 87 -5.39 -6.29 16.40
CA GLY A 87 -4.28 -6.51 17.32
C GLY A 87 -3.66 -5.20 17.82
N ASP A 88 -3.77 -4.15 17.02
CA ASP A 88 -2.99 -2.92 17.21
C ASP A 88 -3.82 -1.80 17.83
N ALA A 89 -5.14 -1.89 17.75
CA ALA A 89 -6.07 -0.98 18.42
C ALA A 89 -7.19 -1.73 19.18
N PRO A 90 -7.56 -1.28 20.39
CA PRO A 90 -8.58 -1.95 21.20
C PRO A 90 -9.99 -1.80 20.62
N ASN A 91 -10.86 -2.75 20.97
CA ASN A 91 -12.30 -2.71 20.66
C ASN A 91 -12.63 -2.49 19.18
N LYS A 92 -11.82 -3.11 18.31
CA LYS A 92 -11.91 -2.94 16.86
C LYS A 92 -11.71 -1.49 16.41
N GLY A 93 -10.73 -0.83 17.01
CA GLY A 93 -10.28 0.52 16.70
C GLY A 93 -9.33 0.57 15.51
N THR A 94 -8.68 1.73 15.34
CA THR A 94 -7.73 1.98 14.26
C THR A 94 -6.43 2.55 14.80
N VAL A 95 -5.37 2.38 14.04
CA VAL A 95 -4.18 3.24 14.10
C VAL A 95 -4.20 4.22 12.92
N SER A 96 -3.43 5.30 12.96
CA SER A 96 -3.35 6.28 11.86
C SER A 96 -2.82 5.64 10.58
N GLU A 97 -1.85 4.71 10.66
CA GLU A 97 -1.37 3.88 9.55
C GLU A 97 -2.54 3.17 8.82
N ALA A 98 -3.32 2.38 9.54
CA ALA A 98 -4.45 1.64 8.97
C ALA A 98 -5.51 2.60 8.37
N GLN A 99 -5.75 3.74 9.01
CA GLN A 99 -6.66 4.76 8.51
C GLN A 99 -6.17 5.36 7.19
N GLY A 100 -4.88 5.72 7.12
CA GLY A 100 -4.20 6.22 5.93
C GLY A 100 -4.27 5.22 4.77
N TYR A 101 -3.98 3.94 5.03
CA TYR A 101 -4.13 2.88 4.02
C TYR A 101 -5.55 2.83 3.45
N GLY A 102 -6.58 2.90 4.30
CA GLY A 102 -7.96 2.97 3.85
C GLY A 102 -8.24 4.20 2.98
N MET A 103 -7.68 5.35 3.34
CA MET A 103 -7.81 6.59 2.58
C MET A 103 -7.07 6.56 1.23
N ASN A 104 -6.12 5.65 1.02
CA ASN A 104 -5.52 5.40 -0.28
C ASN A 104 -6.32 4.36 -1.09
N ILE A 105 -6.68 3.24 -0.46
CA ILE A 105 -7.39 2.12 -1.11
C ILE A 105 -8.75 2.57 -1.66
N VAL A 106 -9.54 3.27 -0.87
CA VAL A 106 -10.93 3.61 -1.23
C VAL A 106 -11.03 4.46 -2.51
N PRO A 107 -10.29 5.58 -2.68
CA PRO A 107 -10.34 6.33 -3.94
C PRO A 107 -9.75 5.55 -5.12
N LEU A 108 -8.75 4.70 -4.92
CA LEU A 108 -8.18 3.84 -5.98
C LEU A 108 -9.18 2.78 -6.48
N MET A 109 -10.15 2.39 -5.64
CA MET A 109 -11.19 1.41 -5.95
C MET A 109 -12.53 2.03 -6.37
N ALA A 110 -12.60 3.36 -6.40
CA ALA A 110 -13.78 4.09 -6.87
C ALA A 110 -14.14 3.70 -8.31
N GLY A 111 -15.42 3.64 -8.63
CA GLY A 111 -15.92 3.16 -9.93
C GLY A 111 -16.21 1.66 -9.94
N TYR A 112 -15.41 0.84 -9.25
CA TYR A 112 -15.84 -0.51 -8.87
C TYR A 112 -16.75 -0.47 -7.65
N ASP A 113 -16.30 0.20 -6.59
CA ASP A 113 -17.12 0.42 -5.41
C ASP A 113 -17.95 1.70 -5.55
N GLN A 114 -19.27 1.52 -5.63
CA GLN A 114 -20.22 2.62 -5.74
C GLN A 114 -20.37 3.43 -4.45
N ASN A 115 -19.89 2.91 -3.30
CA ASN A 115 -19.92 3.61 -2.02
C ASN A 115 -18.61 4.34 -1.70
N ALA A 116 -17.59 4.23 -2.56
CA ALA A 116 -16.22 4.68 -2.27
C ALA A 116 -16.18 6.13 -1.79
N LYS A 117 -16.91 7.05 -2.43
CA LYS A 117 -16.92 8.45 -2.00
C LYS A 117 -17.49 8.63 -0.59
N ALA A 118 -18.61 7.98 -0.28
CA ALA A 118 -19.25 8.09 1.03
C ALA A 118 -18.40 7.46 2.14
N GLU A 119 -17.69 6.39 1.82
CA GLU A 119 -16.75 5.72 2.72
C GLU A 119 -15.51 6.57 2.96
N PHE A 120 -14.95 7.18 1.91
CA PHE A 120 -13.84 8.12 2.03
C PHE A 120 -14.21 9.34 2.88
N ASP A 121 -15.39 9.95 2.64
CA ASP A 121 -15.91 11.05 3.46
C ASP A 121 -16.02 10.64 4.94
N GLY A 122 -16.39 9.39 5.20
CA GLY A 122 -16.44 8.83 6.54
C GLY A 122 -15.08 8.56 7.17
N LEU A 123 -14.12 8.05 6.40
CA LEU A 123 -12.72 7.86 6.84
C LEU A 123 -12.11 9.20 7.22
N TRP A 124 -12.26 10.20 6.34
CA TRP A 124 -11.78 11.55 6.59
C TRP A 124 -12.44 12.18 7.82
N LYS A 125 -13.73 11.96 8.05
CA LYS A 125 -14.43 12.46 9.23
C LYS A 125 -13.86 11.93 10.55
N VAL A 126 -13.39 10.68 10.58
CA VAL A 126 -12.73 10.14 11.78
C VAL A 126 -11.39 10.86 11.99
N VAL A 127 -10.59 11.07 10.95
CA VAL A 127 -9.35 11.86 11.04
C VAL A 127 -9.62 13.25 11.61
N GLN A 128 -10.58 13.98 11.05
CA GLN A 128 -10.91 15.35 11.45
C GLN A 128 -11.34 15.49 12.92
N THR A 129 -11.90 14.44 13.51
CA THR A 129 -12.41 14.45 14.88
C THR A 129 -11.42 13.90 15.90
N HIS A 130 -10.28 13.38 15.45
CA HIS A 130 -9.26 12.74 16.29
C HIS A 130 -7.86 13.25 15.94
N THR A 131 -7.67 14.57 15.99
CA THR A 131 -6.34 15.17 15.82
C THR A 131 -5.65 15.42 17.16
N ASP A 132 -4.33 15.37 17.17
CA ASP A 132 -3.49 15.79 18.31
C ASP A 132 -3.34 17.33 18.40
N GLY A 133 -2.37 17.78 19.21
CA GLY A 133 -2.04 19.18 19.40
C GLY A 133 -1.34 19.86 18.21
N HIS A 134 -0.71 19.08 17.33
CA HIS A 134 -0.06 19.55 16.09
C HIS A 134 -1.03 19.51 14.90
N GLY A 135 -2.17 18.85 15.07
CA GLY A 135 -3.22 18.71 14.08
C GLY A 135 -3.03 17.52 13.16
N MET A 136 -2.13 16.59 13.50
CA MET A 136 -1.98 15.25 12.89
C MET A 136 -2.97 14.28 13.50
N MET A 137 -3.18 13.11 12.89
CA MET A 137 -4.12 12.12 13.40
C MET A 137 -3.52 11.44 14.62
N GLN A 138 -4.26 11.44 15.73
CA GLN A 138 -3.91 10.65 16.91
C GLN A 138 -3.65 9.19 16.51
N TRP A 139 -2.44 8.69 16.77
CA TRP A 139 -1.97 7.47 16.12
C TRP A 139 -2.77 6.22 16.47
N LYS A 140 -3.53 6.21 17.58
CA LYS A 140 -4.29 5.04 18.05
C LYS A 140 -5.62 5.39 18.71
N ILE A 141 -6.71 4.88 18.14
CA ILE A 141 -8.08 5.17 18.56
C ILE A 141 -8.82 3.89 18.96
N ASP A 142 -9.48 3.91 20.12
CA ASP A 142 -10.36 2.83 20.56
C ASP A 142 -11.68 2.81 19.78
N GLY A 143 -12.03 1.67 19.20
CA GLY A 143 -13.18 1.54 18.31
C GLY A 143 -14.56 1.55 18.98
N SER A 144 -14.63 1.52 20.31
CA SER A 144 -15.88 1.60 21.07
C SER A 144 -16.07 2.95 21.76
N SER A 145 -15.02 3.47 22.40
CA SER A 145 -15.07 4.73 23.13
C SER A 145 -14.75 5.94 22.25
N CYS A 146 -14.11 5.72 21.09
CA CYS A 146 -13.67 6.77 20.16
C CYS A 146 -12.78 7.80 20.85
N LYS A 147 -11.84 7.29 21.65
CA LYS A 147 -10.84 8.07 22.36
C LYS A 147 -9.46 7.57 21.99
N TYR A 148 -8.48 8.44 22.16
CA TYR A 148 -7.07 8.05 22.15
C TYR A 148 -6.86 6.86 23.09
N ALA A 149 -6.15 5.86 22.58
CA ALA A 149 -6.05 4.54 23.17
C ALA A 149 -4.61 4.10 23.42
N ASP A 150 -3.73 5.08 23.61
CA ASP A 150 -2.41 4.89 24.17
C ASP A 150 -2.19 5.77 25.41
N SER A 151 -1.03 5.65 26.04
CA SER A 151 -0.62 6.43 27.19
C SER A 151 -0.06 7.80 26.78
N GLY A 152 -0.10 8.77 27.70
CA GLY A 152 0.52 10.07 27.48
C GLY A 152 -0.36 11.08 26.75
N THR A 153 0.30 12.07 26.15
CA THR A 153 -0.36 13.08 25.30
C THR A 153 -0.57 12.47 23.92
N PRO A 154 -1.73 12.64 23.29
CA PRO A 154 -1.92 12.17 21.93
C PRO A 154 -0.94 12.83 20.96
N ASP A 155 -0.38 12.00 20.09
CA ASP A 155 0.68 12.22 19.11
C ASP A 155 0.30 11.56 17.77
N GLY A 156 0.97 11.99 16.70
CA GLY A 156 0.82 11.50 15.33
C GLY A 156 1.87 10.47 14.95
N ALA A 157 1.69 9.81 13.81
CA ALA A 157 2.69 8.88 13.27
C ALA A 157 2.87 9.17 11.78
N THR A 158 4.10 9.50 11.40
CA THR A 158 4.42 10.12 10.11
C THR A 158 3.89 9.33 8.91
N ASP A 159 3.97 8.00 8.90
CA ASP A 159 3.44 7.16 7.81
C ASP A 159 1.92 7.26 7.68
N GLY A 160 1.19 7.20 8.79
CA GLY A 160 -0.26 7.40 8.77
C GLY A 160 -0.64 8.78 8.22
N ASP A 161 0.05 9.83 8.66
CA ASP A 161 -0.24 11.20 8.23
C ASP A 161 0.21 11.49 6.78
N LEU A 162 1.27 10.83 6.29
CA LEU A 162 1.67 10.79 4.88
C LEU A 162 0.55 10.18 4.02
N ASP A 163 0.07 9.00 4.38
CA ASP A 163 -0.98 8.31 3.64
C ASP A 163 -2.31 9.08 3.65
N ILE A 164 -2.68 9.70 4.77
CA ILE A 164 -3.86 10.59 4.83
C ILE A 164 -3.70 11.78 3.86
N GLY A 165 -2.52 12.40 3.84
CA GLY A 165 -2.22 13.50 2.93
C GLY A 165 -2.34 13.09 1.47
N TYR A 166 -1.82 11.90 1.12
CA TYR A 166 -1.91 11.35 -0.23
C TYR A 166 -3.34 10.96 -0.60
N GLY A 167 -4.07 10.31 0.30
CA GLY A 167 -5.48 9.96 0.14
C GLY A 167 -6.38 11.17 -0.13
N LEU A 168 -6.13 12.30 0.54
CA LEU A 168 -6.84 13.56 0.26
C LEU A 168 -6.57 14.09 -1.15
N ILE A 169 -5.35 13.94 -1.67
CA ILE A 169 -5.02 14.32 -3.05
C ILE A 169 -5.69 13.36 -4.03
N LEU A 170 -5.65 12.05 -3.78
CA LEU A 170 -6.36 11.05 -4.58
C LEU A 170 -7.84 11.38 -4.65
N ALA A 171 -8.48 11.68 -3.51
CA ALA A 171 -9.89 12.05 -3.47
C ALA A 171 -10.20 13.35 -4.24
N ASP A 172 -9.33 14.37 -4.15
CA ASP A 172 -9.50 15.59 -4.94
C ASP A 172 -9.40 15.33 -6.44
N LYS A 173 -8.47 14.46 -6.87
CA LYS A 173 -8.36 14.06 -8.27
C LYS A 173 -9.51 13.18 -8.73
N GLN A 174 -10.05 12.35 -7.84
CA GLN A 174 -11.14 11.44 -8.15
C GLN A 174 -12.48 12.17 -8.29
N TRP A 175 -12.80 13.04 -7.32
CA TRP A 175 -14.13 13.63 -7.14
C TRP A 175 -14.14 15.16 -7.01
N GLY A 176 -12.99 15.80 -6.83
CA GLY A 176 -12.88 17.22 -6.48
C GLY A 176 -13.37 17.56 -5.07
N GLY A 177 -13.13 18.80 -4.64
CA GLY A 177 -13.66 19.34 -3.38
C GLY A 177 -12.83 19.06 -2.14
N TYR A 178 -11.67 18.39 -2.27
CA TYR A 178 -10.75 18.10 -1.17
C TYR A 178 -9.51 18.99 -1.18
N THR A 179 -9.35 19.89 -2.16
CA THR A 179 -8.17 20.77 -2.28
C THR A 179 -7.82 21.52 -1.00
N SER A 180 -8.81 22.14 -0.35
CA SER A 180 -8.56 22.88 0.90
C SER A 180 -8.18 21.96 2.05
N ALA A 181 -8.76 20.76 2.13
CA ALA A 181 -8.43 19.76 3.13
C ALA A 181 -6.99 19.25 2.92
N ALA A 182 -6.66 18.84 1.70
CA ALA A 182 -5.33 18.37 1.32
C ALA A 182 -4.25 19.41 1.63
N LYS A 183 -4.42 20.65 1.15
CA LYS A 183 -3.43 21.73 1.40
C LYS A 183 -3.29 22.07 2.88
N SER A 184 -4.40 22.10 3.62
CA SER A 184 -4.34 22.36 5.07
C SER A 184 -3.67 21.22 5.83
N TRP A 185 -3.86 19.97 5.42
CA TRP A 185 -3.23 18.80 6.02
C TRP A 185 -1.72 18.83 5.78
N LEU A 186 -1.32 18.96 4.51
CA LEU A 186 0.08 19.03 4.09
C LEU A 186 0.85 20.16 4.75
N ALA A 187 0.24 21.34 4.94
CA ALA A 187 0.87 22.45 5.64
C ALA A 187 1.15 22.13 7.13
N LYS A 188 0.24 21.42 7.80
CA LYS A 188 0.43 21.02 9.20
C LYS A 188 1.47 19.89 9.29
N PHE A 189 1.38 18.88 8.43
CA PHE A 189 2.37 17.80 8.35
C PHE A 189 3.77 18.37 8.09
N TYR A 190 3.92 19.29 7.14
CA TYR A 190 5.22 19.89 6.85
C TYR A 190 5.79 20.66 8.06
N ALA A 191 4.94 21.23 8.90
CA ALA A 191 5.36 21.91 10.12
C ALA A 191 5.66 20.94 11.28
N ALA A 192 4.95 19.80 11.34
CA ALA A 192 5.00 18.85 12.44
C ALA A 192 6.05 17.76 12.22
N ASP A 193 6.12 17.17 11.02
CA ASP A 193 6.85 15.91 10.75
C ASP A 193 8.09 16.08 9.86
N VAL A 194 8.23 17.22 9.19
CA VAL A 194 9.42 17.53 8.38
C VAL A 194 10.43 18.31 9.21
N ALA A 195 11.61 17.72 9.42
CA ALA A 195 12.69 18.34 10.16
C ALA A 195 13.34 19.51 9.38
N PRO A 196 14.10 20.41 10.05
CA PRO A 196 14.68 21.59 9.42
C PRO A 196 15.63 21.33 8.23
N ASP A 197 16.29 20.17 8.13
CA ASP A 197 17.11 19.77 6.98
C ASP A 197 16.31 19.03 5.89
N GLY A 198 15.04 18.68 6.17
CA GLY A 198 14.09 18.07 5.25
C GLY A 198 13.90 16.57 5.44
N HIS A 199 14.53 15.91 6.41
CA HIS A 199 14.18 14.51 6.68
C HIS A 199 12.79 14.41 7.32
N LEU A 200 12.15 13.26 7.15
CA LEU A 200 10.89 12.91 7.82
C LEU A 200 11.22 12.36 9.21
N LYS A 201 10.63 12.93 10.27
CA LYS A 201 10.69 12.35 11.62
C LYS A 201 9.85 11.08 11.68
N CYS A 202 10.08 10.22 12.66
CA CYS A 202 9.25 9.02 12.88
C CYS A 202 7.82 9.36 13.34
N GLU A 203 7.70 10.44 14.12
CA GLU A 203 6.48 10.96 14.71
C GLU A 203 6.59 12.48 14.95
N ASP A 204 5.47 13.14 15.27
CA ASP A 204 5.39 14.60 15.37
C ASP A 204 6.06 15.16 16.64
N ASP A 205 6.09 14.38 17.73
CA ASP A 205 6.68 14.74 19.03
C ASP A 205 7.98 13.99 19.38
N GLY A 206 8.49 13.17 18.45
CA GLY A 206 9.66 12.33 18.60
C GLY A 206 11.02 13.03 18.52
N PRO A 207 12.12 12.26 18.53
CA PRO A 207 13.46 12.79 18.33
C PRO A 207 13.60 13.58 17.02
N GLY A 208 14.39 14.65 17.04
CA GLY A 208 14.54 15.52 15.87
C GLY A 208 15.55 15.04 14.83
N ASN A 209 16.08 13.81 14.96
CA ASN A 209 17.20 13.31 14.16
C ASN A 209 17.07 11.84 13.75
N ASP A 210 15.93 11.21 14.01
CA ASP A 210 15.62 9.88 13.57
C ASP A 210 14.63 9.89 12.42
N THR A 211 14.51 8.74 11.76
CA THR A 211 13.58 8.53 10.68
C THR A 211 13.30 7.03 10.52
N ARG A 212 12.13 6.70 10.00
CA ARG A 212 11.67 5.34 9.78
C ARG A 212 11.61 5.08 8.26
N PRO A 213 12.46 4.20 7.69
CA PRO A 213 12.54 4.03 6.25
C PRO A 213 11.27 3.56 5.54
N SER A 214 10.32 2.92 6.23
CA SER A 214 9.00 2.65 5.65
C SER A 214 8.25 3.94 5.25
N ASP A 215 8.58 5.07 5.87
CA ASP A 215 7.96 6.36 5.61
C ASP A 215 8.58 7.04 4.39
N PHE A 216 9.57 6.43 3.73
CA PHE A 216 10.21 6.91 2.51
C PHE A 216 9.33 6.68 1.27
N MET A 217 8.08 7.13 1.36
CA MET A 217 7.05 7.11 0.32
C MET A 217 7.35 8.17 -0.75
N LEU A 218 8.47 7.99 -1.48
CA LEU A 218 8.99 8.98 -2.43
C LEU A 218 7.96 9.37 -3.52
N ASP A 219 7.10 8.46 -3.92
CA ASP A 219 6.01 8.74 -4.86
C ASP A 219 4.97 9.70 -4.25
N HIS A 220 4.63 9.54 -2.96
CA HIS A 220 3.76 10.46 -2.24
C HIS A 220 4.41 11.85 -2.12
N LEU A 221 5.68 11.91 -1.72
CA LEU A 221 6.41 13.18 -1.58
C LEU A 221 6.51 13.95 -2.91
N ARG A 222 6.65 13.24 -4.04
CA ARG A 222 6.61 13.86 -5.37
C ARG A 222 5.20 14.35 -5.75
N ALA A 223 4.16 13.64 -5.34
CA ALA A 223 2.80 14.13 -5.47
C ALA A 223 2.55 15.38 -4.64
N PHE A 224 3.10 15.46 -3.43
CA PHE A 224 3.00 16.65 -2.58
C PHE A 224 3.73 17.83 -3.22
N ALA A 225 4.93 17.62 -3.76
CA ALA A 225 5.67 18.65 -4.49
C ALA A 225 4.91 19.21 -5.71
N ALA A 226 4.13 18.38 -6.39
CA ALA A 226 3.31 18.80 -7.52
C ALA A 226 2.01 19.52 -7.09
N TYR A 227 1.45 19.16 -5.93
CA TYR A 227 0.14 19.60 -5.48
C TYR A 227 0.19 20.82 -4.55
N ASP A 228 1.15 20.85 -3.64
CA ASP A 228 1.40 21.90 -2.66
C ASP A 228 2.69 22.65 -2.98
N THR A 229 2.58 23.68 -3.82
CA THR A 229 3.71 24.53 -4.19
C THR A 229 4.07 25.58 -3.14
N ALA A 230 3.42 25.59 -1.97
CA ALA A 230 3.70 26.54 -0.89
C ALA A 230 4.84 26.07 0.03
N HIS A 231 5.14 24.77 0.04
CA HIS A 231 6.21 24.17 0.83
C HIS A 231 7.24 23.48 -0.07
N ASP A 232 8.48 23.39 0.40
CA ASP A 232 9.59 22.82 -0.38
C ASP A 232 9.67 21.30 -0.23
N TRP A 233 8.68 20.59 -0.76
CA TRP A 233 8.66 19.13 -0.77
C TRP A 233 9.81 18.52 -1.59
N ASN A 234 10.39 19.27 -2.54
CA ASN A 234 11.57 18.81 -3.28
C ASN A 234 12.80 18.69 -2.37
N LYS A 235 12.92 19.55 -1.36
CA LYS A 235 13.92 19.38 -0.29
C LYS A 235 13.72 18.08 0.46
N VAL A 236 12.47 17.73 0.80
CA VAL A 236 12.15 16.47 1.50
C VAL A 236 12.54 15.27 0.65
N VAL A 237 12.10 15.23 -0.61
CA VAL A 237 12.50 14.20 -1.59
C VAL A 237 14.02 14.07 -1.69
N THR A 238 14.72 15.19 -1.84
CA THR A 238 16.19 15.23 -1.96
C THR A 238 16.84 14.67 -0.70
N ARG A 239 16.32 15.04 0.48
CA ARG A 239 16.88 14.58 1.75
C ARG A 239 16.63 13.10 1.99
N THR A 240 15.43 12.60 1.73
CA THR A 240 15.11 11.17 1.78
C THR A 240 16.03 10.36 0.85
N GLN A 241 16.25 10.82 -0.37
CA GLN A 241 17.18 10.19 -1.33
C GLN A 241 18.64 10.19 -0.83
N ALA A 242 19.08 11.29 -0.20
CA ALA A 242 20.41 11.36 0.40
C ALA A 242 20.56 10.36 1.55
N VAL A 243 19.58 10.27 2.46
CA VAL A 243 19.59 9.31 3.57
C VAL A 243 19.65 7.88 3.07
N ILE A 244 18.84 7.52 2.06
CA ILE A 244 18.88 6.19 1.43
C ILE A 244 20.27 5.90 0.85
N GLY A 245 20.85 6.84 0.11
CA GLY A 245 22.16 6.67 -0.52
C GLY A 245 23.30 6.53 0.50
N GLU A 246 23.35 7.42 1.48
CA GLU A 246 24.36 7.42 2.53
C GLU A 246 24.28 6.14 3.39
N PHE A 247 23.07 5.76 3.81
CA PHE A 247 22.86 4.55 4.60
C PHE A 247 23.26 3.29 3.83
N THR A 248 22.72 3.10 2.62
CA THR A 248 22.95 1.87 1.85
C THR A 248 24.42 1.73 1.44
N SER A 249 25.10 2.83 1.10
CA SER A 249 26.53 2.79 0.75
C SER A 249 27.42 2.20 1.85
N LYS A 250 27.03 2.37 3.13
CA LYS A 250 27.83 1.97 4.29
C LYS A 250 27.35 0.68 4.94
N TYR A 251 26.03 0.49 5.04
CA TYR A 251 25.43 -0.60 5.84
C TYR A 251 24.79 -1.69 4.99
N SER A 252 24.46 -1.42 3.72
CA SER A 252 23.84 -2.39 2.80
C SER A 252 24.28 -2.17 1.34
N PRO A 253 25.60 -2.20 1.04
CA PRO A 253 26.11 -1.76 -0.25
C PRO A 253 25.68 -2.66 -1.41
N THR A 254 25.33 -3.91 -1.13
CA THR A 254 24.89 -4.91 -2.12
C THR A 254 23.38 -5.08 -2.16
N ALA A 255 22.74 -5.21 -0.99
CA ALA A 255 21.30 -5.50 -0.91
C ALA A 255 20.42 -4.23 -0.95
N ASN A 256 20.97 -3.09 -0.55
CA ASN A 256 20.26 -1.80 -0.40
C ASN A 256 19.01 -1.91 0.50
N LEU A 257 19.04 -2.81 1.47
CA LEU A 257 18.06 -2.90 2.54
C LEU A 257 18.30 -1.80 3.57
N LEU A 258 17.21 -1.32 4.17
CA LEU A 258 17.18 -0.28 5.18
C LEU A 258 16.71 -0.91 6.51
N SER A 259 17.22 -0.44 7.64
CA SER A 259 16.75 -0.91 8.96
C SER A 259 15.38 -0.33 9.29
N ASP A 260 14.67 -0.86 10.29
CA ASP A 260 13.39 -0.30 10.75
C ASP A 260 13.53 1.16 11.19
N PHE A 261 14.62 1.48 11.89
CA PHE A 261 14.89 2.86 12.31
C PHE A 261 16.30 3.30 11.96
N VAL A 262 16.43 4.58 11.62
CA VAL A 262 17.67 5.25 11.28
C VAL A 262 17.84 6.44 12.21
N VAL A 263 19.03 6.60 12.79
CA VAL A 263 19.40 7.77 13.59
C VAL A 263 20.51 8.57 12.91
N GLY A 264 20.57 9.88 13.20
CA GLY A 264 21.47 10.80 12.51
C GLY A 264 21.00 11.14 11.10
N ALA A 265 19.68 11.09 10.87
CA ALA A 265 19.01 11.44 9.63
C ALA A 265 19.12 12.93 9.29
N ASP A 266 19.60 13.76 10.23
CA ASP A 266 19.96 15.18 10.09
C ASP A 266 21.43 15.41 9.70
N SER A 267 22.20 14.33 9.48
CA SER A 267 23.63 14.37 9.16
C SER A 267 23.97 13.65 7.84
N THR A 268 25.21 13.75 7.37
CA THR A 268 25.70 12.97 6.22
C THR A 268 26.21 11.57 6.60
N SER A 269 25.81 11.08 7.78
CA SER A 269 26.20 9.76 8.30
C SER A 269 25.05 9.06 9.03
N PRO A 270 23.87 8.92 8.39
CA PRO A 270 22.78 8.14 8.94
C PRO A 270 23.22 6.70 9.19
N LYS A 271 22.72 6.09 10.26
CA LYS A 271 23.08 4.72 10.67
C LYS A 271 21.87 3.99 11.25
N PRO A 272 21.89 2.64 11.29
CA PRO A 272 20.87 1.90 12.00
C PRO A 272 20.76 2.39 13.46
N ALA A 273 19.54 2.49 13.96
CA ALA A 273 19.31 2.69 15.39
C ALA A 273 19.89 1.51 16.21
N SER A 274 19.86 1.62 17.54
CA SER A 274 20.14 0.45 18.39
C SER A 274 19.06 -0.62 18.18
N ALA A 275 19.38 -1.89 18.44
CA ALA A 275 18.43 -2.98 18.23
C ALA A 275 17.14 -2.91 19.09
N ASN A 276 17.11 -2.10 20.14
CA ASN A 276 15.99 -1.96 21.08
C ASN A 276 15.56 -0.48 21.19
N TYR A 277 15.37 0.17 20.05
CA TYR A 277 15.20 1.61 19.95
C TYR A 277 13.76 2.04 20.26
N GLN A 278 12.78 1.55 19.49
CA GLN A 278 11.36 1.89 19.62
C GLN A 278 10.47 0.65 19.71
N GLU A 279 10.78 -0.45 19.01
CA GLU A 279 9.89 -1.61 18.93
C GLU A 279 10.35 -2.79 19.80
N ASN A 280 9.42 -3.73 20.04
CA ASN A 280 9.70 -5.00 20.73
C ASN A 280 10.33 -6.06 19.79
N GLN A 281 11.25 -5.63 18.91
CA GLN A 281 11.99 -6.45 17.97
C GLN A 281 13.34 -5.78 17.64
N PRO A 282 14.29 -6.46 16.97
CA PRO A 282 15.53 -5.82 16.53
C PRO A 282 15.32 -4.69 15.52
N ASP A 283 15.46 -3.44 15.96
CA ASP A 283 15.22 -2.23 15.14
C ASP A 283 16.34 -1.87 14.16
N ASN A 284 17.48 -2.52 14.29
CA ASN A 284 18.70 -2.24 13.53
C ASN A 284 18.85 -3.12 12.26
N ILE A 285 17.80 -3.85 11.91
CA ILE A 285 17.69 -4.72 10.73
C ILE A 285 16.37 -4.41 10.00
N VAL A 286 16.08 -5.12 8.91
CA VAL A 286 14.72 -5.15 8.37
C VAL A 286 13.85 -5.93 9.36
N GLY A 287 12.84 -5.28 9.90
CA GLY A 287 11.75 -5.85 10.70
C GLY A 287 10.39 -5.46 10.12
N TYR A 288 9.33 -5.56 10.91
CA TYR A 288 7.95 -5.31 10.45
C TYR A 288 7.69 -3.88 9.95
N ASN A 289 8.56 -2.91 10.24
CA ASN A 289 8.47 -1.61 9.58
C ASN A 289 9.04 -1.68 8.16
N SER A 290 10.33 -2.02 8.04
CA SER A 290 11.06 -1.91 6.78
C SER A 290 10.74 -2.98 5.74
N VAL A 291 9.92 -3.99 6.08
CA VAL A 291 9.33 -4.88 5.05
C VAL A 291 8.51 -4.11 4.01
N ARG A 292 7.98 -2.92 4.33
CA ARG A 292 7.23 -2.05 3.39
C ARG A 292 8.12 -1.31 2.38
N VAL A 293 9.42 -1.16 2.66
CA VAL A 293 10.36 -0.37 1.84
C VAL A 293 10.39 -0.80 0.36
N PRO A 294 10.46 -2.10 0.01
CA PRO A 294 10.46 -2.52 -1.39
C PRO A 294 9.20 -2.11 -2.16
N TRP A 295 8.05 -2.01 -1.49
CA TRP A 295 6.82 -1.50 -2.08
C TRP A 295 6.91 0.00 -2.36
N HIS A 296 7.28 0.82 -1.38
CA HIS A 296 7.34 2.28 -1.55
C HIS A 296 8.40 2.71 -2.58
N ILE A 297 9.63 2.17 -2.48
CA ILE A 297 10.71 2.50 -3.43
C ILE A 297 10.39 1.93 -4.81
N GLY A 298 9.82 0.73 -4.89
CA GLY A 298 9.38 0.14 -6.14
C GLY A 298 8.30 0.97 -6.83
N THR A 299 7.35 1.52 -6.08
CA THR A 299 6.28 2.38 -6.61
C THR A 299 6.83 3.69 -7.18
N ASP A 300 7.76 4.37 -6.49
CA ASP A 300 8.45 5.56 -7.04
C ASP A 300 9.21 5.23 -8.33
N ALA A 301 9.90 4.08 -8.36
CA ALA A 301 10.58 3.60 -9.55
C ALA A 301 9.62 3.40 -10.73
N LEU A 302 8.52 2.68 -10.52
CA LEU A 302 7.52 2.37 -11.56
C LEU A 302 6.84 3.63 -12.10
N VAL A 303 6.35 4.51 -11.22
CA VAL A 303 5.50 5.63 -11.62
C VAL A 303 6.32 6.85 -12.07
N TYR A 304 7.45 7.14 -11.41
CA TYR A 304 8.26 8.31 -11.72
C TYR A 304 9.52 8.01 -12.53
N GLY A 305 9.95 6.74 -12.61
CA GLY A 305 11.15 6.35 -13.36
C GLY A 305 12.44 6.87 -12.72
N ASN A 306 12.44 7.11 -11.39
CA ASN A 306 13.61 7.65 -10.72
C ASN A 306 14.79 6.66 -10.74
N ALA A 307 15.94 7.09 -11.23
CA ALA A 307 17.11 6.21 -11.41
C ALA A 307 17.64 5.59 -10.10
N GLN A 308 17.63 6.34 -9.00
CA GLN A 308 18.05 5.82 -7.70
C GLN A 308 17.05 4.80 -7.17
N SER A 309 15.75 5.11 -7.24
CA SER A 309 14.69 4.19 -6.81
C SER A 309 14.71 2.89 -7.61
N ILE A 310 14.91 2.95 -8.94
CA ILE A 310 15.12 1.77 -9.80
C ILE A 310 16.30 0.94 -9.31
N GLN A 311 17.43 1.58 -9.01
CA GLN A 311 18.64 0.88 -8.59
C GLN A 311 18.47 0.21 -7.22
N VAL A 312 17.85 0.90 -6.26
CA VAL A 312 17.57 0.37 -4.92
C VAL A 312 16.58 -0.80 -5.02
N ALA A 313 15.44 -0.62 -5.69
CA ALA A 313 14.45 -1.69 -5.88
C ALA A 313 15.04 -2.93 -6.55
N ARG A 314 15.89 -2.75 -7.57
CA ARG A 314 16.60 -3.85 -8.23
C ARG A 314 17.49 -4.62 -7.27
N ASN A 315 18.28 -3.93 -6.45
CA ASN A 315 19.20 -4.55 -5.50
C ASN A 315 18.44 -5.28 -4.37
N GLN A 316 17.36 -4.67 -3.86
CA GLN A 316 16.49 -5.30 -2.87
C GLN A 316 15.86 -6.58 -3.42
N SER A 317 15.24 -6.50 -4.59
CA SER A 317 14.62 -7.64 -5.26
C SER A 317 15.62 -8.78 -5.52
N ALA A 318 16.81 -8.46 -6.03
CA ALA A 318 17.87 -9.43 -6.28
C ALA A 318 18.37 -10.10 -4.99
N SER A 319 18.52 -9.32 -3.90
CA SER A 319 18.93 -9.84 -2.60
C SER A 319 17.91 -10.83 -2.05
N TYR A 320 16.63 -10.46 -2.00
CA TYR A 320 15.57 -11.36 -1.54
C TYR A 320 15.47 -12.61 -2.40
N LYS A 321 15.50 -12.48 -3.74
CA LYS A 321 15.47 -13.62 -4.65
C LYS A 321 16.63 -14.60 -4.39
N SER A 322 17.83 -14.07 -4.19
CA SER A 322 19.03 -14.89 -3.93
C SER A 322 18.94 -15.63 -2.60
N HIS A 323 18.57 -14.96 -1.51
CA HIS A 323 18.49 -15.59 -0.18
C HIS A 323 17.31 -16.55 -0.06
N ALA A 324 16.22 -16.29 -0.78
CA ALA A 324 15.06 -17.16 -0.84
C ALA A 324 15.25 -18.37 -1.79
N GLY A 325 16.31 -18.38 -2.61
CA GLY A 325 16.50 -19.39 -3.65
C GLY A 325 15.41 -19.37 -4.72
N GLY A 326 14.81 -18.20 -4.97
CA GLY A 326 13.68 -18.02 -5.89
C GLY A 326 12.33 -18.55 -5.39
N ASP A 327 12.18 -18.79 -4.09
CA ASP A 327 10.95 -19.26 -3.46
C ASP A 327 10.31 -18.13 -2.61
N PRO A 328 9.19 -17.51 -3.02
CA PRO A 328 8.57 -16.41 -2.27
C PRO A 328 8.29 -16.72 -0.80
N ALA A 329 8.01 -17.99 -0.46
CA ALA A 329 7.72 -18.41 0.91
C ALA A 329 8.94 -18.34 1.86
N LYS A 330 10.14 -18.09 1.30
CA LYS A 330 11.41 -17.96 2.03
C LYS A 330 11.91 -16.52 2.10
N ILE A 331 11.01 -15.56 1.99
CA ILE A 331 11.24 -14.16 2.34
C ILE A 331 10.65 -13.95 3.73
N TYR A 332 11.45 -13.43 4.66
CA TYR A 332 11.13 -13.41 6.08
C TYR A 332 11.15 -11.97 6.62
N PRO A 333 10.28 -11.64 7.60
CA PRO A 333 10.14 -10.28 8.12
C PRO A 333 11.38 -9.78 8.86
N HIS A 334 12.15 -10.67 9.53
CA HIS A 334 13.41 -10.30 10.18
C HIS A 334 14.63 -10.67 9.35
N THR A 335 15.20 -9.68 8.67
CA THR A 335 16.29 -9.86 7.72
C THR A 335 17.42 -8.86 7.97
N LYS A 336 18.65 -9.35 8.08
CA LYS A 336 19.83 -8.48 8.20
C LYS A 336 19.97 -7.57 6.98
N LEU A 337 20.72 -6.49 7.13
CA LEU A 337 20.95 -5.53 6.05
C LEU A 337 21.71 -6.11 4.84
N ASP A 338 22.30 -7.31 4.94
CA ASP A 338 22.88 -8.03 3.79
C ASP A 338 21.87 -8.93 3.04
N GLY A 339 20.64 -9.08 3.55
CA GLY A 339 19.61 -9.96 3.01
C GLY A 339 19.49 -11.31 3.72
N THR A 340 20.37 -11.63 4.67
CA THR A 340 20.31 -12.90 5.41
C THR A 340 19.18 -12.87 6.45
N PRO A 341 18.22 -13.81 6.42
CA PRO A 341 17.18 -13.88 7.45
C PRO A 341 17.79 -14.22 8.82
N THR A 342 17.33 -13.56 9.87
CA THR A 342 17.73 -13.85 11.26
C THR A 342 16.80 -14.85 11.93
N ASN A 343 15.55 -14.93 11.48
CA ASN A 343 14.53 -15.86 11.94
C ASN A 343 13.79 -16.43 10.74
N THR A 344 13.79 -17.75 10.59
CA THR A 344 13.06 -18.46 9.51
C THR A 344 11.81 -19.17 10.00
N GLY A 345 11.53 -19.10 11.30
CA GLY A 345 10.29 -19.60 11.90
C GLY A 345 9.18 -18.55 11.94
N ASP A 346 9.51 -17.27 11.69
CA ASP A 346 8.54 -16.20 11.52
C ASP A 346 8.29 -15.99 10.02
N GLN A 347 7.04 -16.12 9.60
CA GLN A 347 6.61 -15.98 8.20
C GLN A 347 5.37 -15.11 8.16
N SER A 348 5.34 -14.16 7.24
CA SER A 348 4.22 -13.25 7.03
C SER A 348 4.19 -12.78 5.58
N GLU A 349 3.00 -12.52 5.05
CA GLU A 349 2.80 -11.97 3.72
C GLU A 349 3.35 -10.54 3.60
N CYS A 350 3.35 -9.77 4.69
CA CYS A 350 3.91 -8.42 4.69
C CYS A 350 5.40 -8.41 4.33
N ALA A 351 6.12 -9.53 4.48
CA ALA A 351 7.52 -9.65 4.10
C ALA A 351 7.72 -9.92 2.60
N ASN A 352 6.88 -10.76 1.98
CA ASN A 352 7.05 -11.17 0.59
C ASN A 352 6.27 -10.30 -0.40
N ASP A 353 5.10 -9.79 -0.03
CA ASP A 353 4.26 -9.01 -0.93
C ASP A 353 4.98 -7.77 -1.47
N PRO A 354 5.61 -6.91 -0.64
CA PRO A 354 6.30 -5.70 -1.11
C PRO A 354 7.42 -5.98 -2.12
N VAL A 355 8.08 -7.14 -2.02
CA VAL A 355 9.16 -7.54 -2.93
C VAL A 355 8.64 -7.70 -4.38
N GLY A 356 7.35 -7.99 -4.55
CA GLY A 356 6.69 -8.05 -5.86
C GLY A 356 6.83 -6.75 -6.65
N VAL A 357 6.63 -5.61 -6.00
CA VAL A 357 6.73 -4.28 -6.61
C VAL A 357 8.19 -3.96 -6.97
N ALA A 358 9.13 -4.30 -6.09
CA ALA A 358 10.55 -4.13 -6.40
C ALA A 358 11.01 -5.03 -7.57
N ALA A 359 10.50 -6.25 -7.68
CA ALA A 359 10.76 -7.16 -8.80
C ALA A 359 10.22 -6.61 -10.13
N MET A 360 9.03 -6.01 -10.11
CA MET A 360 8.47 -5.31 -11.26
C MET A 360 9.38 -4.18 -11.71
N ALA A 361 9.78 -3.29 -10.80
CA ALA A 361 10.69 -2.18 -11.10
C ALA A 361 12.06 -2.65 -11.63
N ALA A 362 12.53 -3.82 -11.16
CA ALA A 362 13.76 -4.46 -11.62
C ALA A 362 13.66 -5.02 -13.05
N GLY A 363 12.44 -5.27 -13.54
CA GLY A 363 12.19 -5.91 -14.84
C GLY A 363 12.37 -7.43 -14.84
N ASP A 364 12.32 -8.08 -13.67
CA ASP A 364 12.52 -9.53 -13.53
C ASP A 364 11.18 -10.27 -13.68
N GLN A 365 10.77 -10.52 -14.92
CA GLN A 365 9.45 -11.10 -15.24
C GLN A 365 9.18 -12.42 -14.49
N ALA A 366 10.13 -13.34 -14.48
CA ALA A 366 9.94 -14.65 -13.85
C ALA A 366 9.76 -14.52 -12.33
N TRP A 367 10.47 -13.58 -11.70
CA TRP A 367 10.33 -13.34 -10.27
C TRP A 367 9.05 -12.58 -9.92
N THR A 368 8.69 -11.56 -10.71
CA THR A 368 7.40 -10.87 -10.62
C THR A 368 6.23 -11.86 -10.71
N ASP A 369 6.26 -12.80 -11.67
CA ASP A 369 5.20 -13.79 -11.83
C ASP A 369 5.15 -14.78 -10.65
N ALA A 370 6.30 -15.19 -10.12
CA ALA A 370 6.36 -16.07 -8.95
C ALA A 370 5.75 -15.40 -7.71
N LEU A 371 6.12 -14.13 -7.45
CA LEU A 371 5.58 -13.34 -6.35
C LEU A 371 4.08 -13.12 -6.53
N TRP A 372 3.63 -12.60 -7.69
CA TRP A 372 2.22 -12.40 -8.00
C TRP A 372 1.36 -13.64 -7.74
N ASN A 373 1.83 -14.82 -8.17
CA ASN A 373 1.10 -16.06 -7.94
C ASN A 373 1.06 -16.44 -6.45
N PHE A 374 2.14 -16.17 -5.71
CA PHE A 374 2.22 -16.46 -4.28
C PHE A 374 1.29 -15.56 -3.44
N LEU A 375 1.22 -14.27 -3.75
CA LEU A 375 0.25 -13.32 -3.17
C LEU A 375 -1.18 -13.87 -3.21
N GLY A 376 -1.53 -14.65 -4.25
CA GLY A 376 -2.86 -15.22 -4.46
C GLY A 376 -3.22 -16.41 -3.57
N THR A 377 -2.25 -16.96 -2.84
CA THR A 377 -2.40 -18.19 -2.06
C THR A 377 -2.74 -17.97 -0.59
N ASN A 378 -2.45 -16.78 -0.04
CA ASN A 378 -2.66 -16.41 1.37
C ASN A 378 -2.33 -17.55 2.36
N PRO A 379 -1.06 -17.98 2.47
CA PRO A 379 -0.72 -19.18 3.23
C PRO A 379 -0.59 -18.93 4.74
N TYR A 380 -0.54 -17.67 5.20
CA TYR A 380 -0.20 -17.32 6.58
C TYR A 380 -1.40 -16.96 7.45
N GLY A 381 -2.52 -16.55 6.83
CA GLY A 381 -3.73 -16.15 7.58
C GLY A 381 -3.49 -14.89 8.41
N ASP A 382 -2.71 -13.95 7.86
CA ASP A 382 -2.36 -12.71 8.52
C ASP A 382 -3.60 -11.84 8.78
N THR A 383 -3.46 -10.91 9.72
CA THR A 383 -4.55 -10.02 10.13
C THR A 383 -4.52 -8.75 9.28
N TYR A 384 -4.90 -7.59 9.85
CA TYR A 384 -5.07 -6.37 9.08
C TYR A 384 -3.80 -5.97 8.31
N PHE A 385 -2.62 -6.10 8.93
CA PHE A 385 -1.37 -5.54 8.40
C PHE A 385 -0.98 -6.23 7.08
N GLY A 386 -0.87 -7.56 7.10
CA GLY A 386 -0.62 -8.37 5.91
C GLY A 386 -1.68 -8.16 4.83
N GLU A 387 -2.96 -8.27 5.18
CA GLU A 387 -4.04 -8.25 4.19
C GLU A 387 -4.25 -6.87 3.55
N THR A 388 -3.91 -5.80 4.27
CA THR A 388 -3.96 -4.41 3.76
C THR A 388 -2.77 -4.12 2.85
N ILE A 389 -1.55 -4.52 3.25
CA ILE A 389 -0.35 -4.40 2.41
C ILE A 389 -0.54 -5.21 1.11
N LYS A 390 -1.04 -6.44 1.22
CA LYS A 390 -1.35 -7.29 0.06
C LYS A 390 -2.26 -6.58 -0.93
N LEU A 391 -3.31 -5.90 -0.46
CA LEU A 391 -4.23 -5.15 -1.32
C LEU A 391 -3.53 -3.98 -2.02
N LEU A 392 -2.77 -3.16 -1.29
CA LEU A 392 -2.03 -2.03 -1.86
C LEU A 392 -1.00 -2.50 -2.89
N VAL A 393 -0.26 -3.56 -2.57
CA VAL A 393 0.66 -4.22 -3.49
C VAL A 393 -0.07 -4.76 -4.72
N TYR A 394 -1.23 -5.42 -4.54
CA TYR A 394 -2.03 -5.90 -5.67
C TYR A 394 -2.42 -4.79 -6.63
N ILE A 395 -2.87 -3.63 -6.11
CA ILE A 395 -3.25 -2.48 -6.94
C ILE A 395 -2.05 -2.00 -7.76
N VAL A 396 -0.87 -1.88 -7.14
CA VAL A 396 0.36 -1.51 -7.86
C VAL A 396 0.72 -2.59 -8.89
N MET A 397 0.76 -3.86 -8.50
CA MET A 397 1.18 -4.95 -9.37
C MET A 397 0.23 -5.20 -10.54
N ALA A 398 -1.06 -4.95 -10.37
CA ALA A 398 -2.06 -5.07 -11.42
C ALA A 398 -1.89 -4.03 -12.54
N GLY A 399 -1.19 -2.93 -12.24
CA GLY A 399 -1.16 -1.73 -13.08
C GLY A 399 -2.35 -0.82 -12.82
N ASP A 400 -2.95 -0.84 -11.63
CA ASP A 400 -4.14 -0.04 -11.29
C ASP A 400 -3.85 1.11 -10.32
N TYR A 401 -2.58 1.28 -9.92
CA TYR A 401 -2.13 2.41 -9.12
C TYR A 401 -1.78 3.60 -10.00
N TRP A 402 -2.56 4.68 -9.91
CA TRP A 402 -2.26 5.95 -10.56
C TRP A 402 -1.75 6.97 -9.54
N ALA A 403 -0.65 7.65 -9.85
CA ALA A 403 -0.20 8.76 -9.00
C ALA A 403 -0.89 10.07 -9.40
N PRO A 404 -1.40 10.85 -8.45
CA PRO A 404 -2.15 12.08 -8.72
C PRO A 404 -1.29 13.23 -9.26
N ALA A 405 0.04 13.07 -9.32
CA ALA A 405 0.96 14.02 -9.94
C ALA A 405 1.17 13.77 -11.45
N SER A 406 0.85 12.57 -11.93
CA SER A 406 1.00 12.15 -13.33
C SER A 406 -0.32 12.13 -14.11
N ALA A 407 -1.43 12.47 -13.44
CA ALA A 407 -2.79 12.46 -13.96
C ALA A 407 -3.34 13.87 -14.20
#